data_AF-A0A1A8I7P5-F1
#
_entry.id   AF-A0A1A8I7P5-F1
#
_cell.length_a   1.000
_cell.length_b   1.000
_cell.length_c   1.000
_cell.angle_alpha   90.00
_cell.angle_beta   90.00
_cell.angle_gamma   90.00
#
_symmetry.space_group_name_H-M   'P 1'
#
loop_
_entity.id
_entity.type
_entity.pdbx_description
1 polymer ?
#
loop_
_entity_poly.entity_id
_entity_poly.type
_entity_poly.pdbx_seq_one_letter_code
_entity_poly.pdbx_strand_id
1 'polypeptide(L)'
;VTDNVPHIVAFIEKIIRNGHAYATNEGDVYFDVQSIGDRYGKFGGAVGSQGEPASSDKRDSRDFALWKRSKAQEPYWESPWGPGRPGWHIECSTIASCVFGGQLDVHSGGMDLAFPHHENEIAQSEAFHQCQQWANYFLHSGHLHLRGSAEKMSKSLKNYISIKDFLLSYSADEFRMFCLLSKYRSAIDYSDSSMTEARSALETIRTFMEAAQAYMKGQLLCSPVQEAFLWERLTEAKSGVLRALSDDFDTPRAVGVLMNLVYHGNCQLQPVTTTAAVVRSPAVFGAMTSYITHILDVFGIDLLLRKESEVLSSSGSLQAVVEQLTRFRTEVRAFALTRQDDSNTGSASKAGLHPDRVPLLRACDALRHELAPLGVLIKDRGATSTWEIKPNQRGQKVQEGHHRQEAEVLSDGLDDLK
;
A
#
# COMPACT_ATOMS: atom_id res chain seq x y z
N VAL A 1 -23.93 -5.82 13.97
CA VAL A 1 -25.13 -6.68 13.76
C VAL A 1 -25.81 -7.00 15.08
N THR A 2 -25.16 -7.76 15.98
CA THR A 2 -25.74 -8.22 17.25
C THR A 2 -26.34 -7.10 18.11
N ASP A 3 -25.70 -5.93 18.15
CA ASP A 3 -26.18 -4.78 18.93
C ASP A 3 -27.37 -4.05 18.28
N ASN A 4 -27.71 -4.39 17.03
CA ASN A 4 -28.73 -3.72 16.23
C ASN A 4 -29.95 -4.60 15.94
N VAL A 5 -30.05 -5.79 16.55
CA VAL A 5 -31.15 -6.72 16.29
C VAL A 5 -32.53 -6.11 16.54
N PRO A 6 -32.78 -5.32 17.60
CA PRO A 6 -34.08 -4.65 17.76
C PRO A 6 -34.43 -3.71 16.60
N HIS A 7 -33.44 -2.99 16.05
CA HIS A 7 -33.63 -2.15 14.87
C HIS A 7 -33.92 -2.97 13.62
N ILE A 8 -33.24 -4.11 13.46
CA ILE A 8 -33.48 -5.05 12.34
C ILE A 8 -34.91 -5.58 12.39
N VAL A 9 -35.39 -6.02 13.56
CA VAL A 9 -36.77 -6.50 13.71
C VAL A 9 -37.76 -5.40 13.34
N ALA A 10 -37.60 -4.19 13.86
CA ALA A 10 -38.48 -3.06 13.52
C ALA A 10 -38.42 -2.67 12.03
N PHE A 11 -37.25 -2.83 11.40
CA PHE A 11 -37.06 -2.60 9.96
C PHE A 11 -37.88 -3.60 9.14
N ILE A 12 -37.79 -4.88 9.47
CA ILE A 12 -38.55 -5.96 8.84
C ILE A 12 -40.06 -5.75 9.04
N GLU A 13 -40.51 -5.41 10.25
CA GLU A 13 -41.92 -5.10 10.51
C GLU A 13 -42.45 -3.96 9.62
N LYS A 14 -41.64 -2.94 9.34
CA LYS A 14 -42.03 -1.86 8.42
C LYS A 14 -42.09 -2.34 6.97
N ILE A 15 -41.15 -3.18 6.51
CA ILE A 15 -41.21 -3.77 5.16
C ILE A 15 -42.50 -4.61 5.00
N ILE A 16 -42.85 -5.41 6.01
CA ILE A 16 -44.10 -6.18 6.02
C ILE A 16 -45.30 -5.23 5.94
N ARG A 17 -45.35 -4.18 6.78
CA ARG A 17 -46.45 -3.18 6.76
C ARG A 17 -46.57 -2.47 5.42
N ASN A 18 -45.45 -2.26 4.71
CA ASN A 18 -45.43 -1.65 3.38
C ASN A 18 -45.83 -2.64 2.27
N GLY A 19 -46.07 -3.92 2.60
CA GLY A 19 -46.52 -4.94 1.65
C GLY A 19 -45.41 -5.63 0.85
N HIS A 20 -44.15 -5.54 1.32
CA HIS A 20 -42.98 -6.04 0.59
C HIS A 20 -42.32 -7.28 1.24
N ALA A 21 -42.92 -7.82 2.29
CA ALA A 21 -42.43 -9.02 2.95
C ALA A 21 -43.57 -9.81 3.59
N TYR A 22 -43.33 -11.08 3.86
CA TYR A 22 -44.29 -11.96 4.52
C TYR A 22 -43.59 -12.93 5.48
N ALA A 23 -44.27 -13.23 6.59
CA ALA A 23 -43.85 -14.27 7.52
C ALA A 23 -44.46 -15.62 7.14
N THR A 24 -43.72 -16.70 7.34
CA THR A 24 -44.22 -18.08 7.21
C THR A 24 -44.79 -18.58 8.54
N ASN A 25 -45.56 -19.66 8.50
CA ASN A 25 -46.10 -20.28 9.72
C ASN A 25 -44.98 -20.86 10.60
N GLU A 26 -43.84 -21.17 9.98
CA GLU A 26 -42.68 -21.77 10.58
C GLU A 26 -41.79 -20.74 11.28
N GLY A 27 -42.00 -19.43 11.07
CA GLY A 27 -41.27 -18.34 11.75
C GLY A 27 -40.16 -17.68 10.91
N ASP A 28 -40.00 -18.07 9.65
CA ASP A 28 -39.15 -17.34 8.71
C ASP A 28 -39.87 -16.08 8.20
N VAL A 29 -39.10 -15.06 7.79
CA VAL A 29 -39.62 -13.90 7.07
C VAL A 29 -38.86 -13.74 5.78
N TYR A 30 -39.59 -13.68 4.66
CA TYR A 30 -39.04 -13.51 3.33
C TYR A 30 -39.44 -12.15 2.75
N PHE A 31 -38.53 -11.57 1.97
CA PHE A 31 -38.82 -10.44 1.10
C PHE A 31 -39.57 -10.94 -0.13
N ASP A 32 -40.67 -10.29 -0.49
CA ASP A 32 -41.47 -10.60 -1.67
C ASP A 32 -40.90 -9.86 -2.88
N VAL A 33 -40.11 -10.55 -3.70
CA VAL A 33 -39.48 -9.93 -4.87
C VAL A 33 -40.52 -9.48 -5.90
N GLN A 34 -41.66 -10.17 -6.01
CA GLN A 34 -42.72 -9.77 -6.94
C GLN A 34 -43.34 -8.43 -6.56
N SER A 35 -43.41 -8.11 -5.26
CA SER A 35 -43.97 -6.85 -4.75
C SER A 35 -43.25 -5.57 -5.24
N ILE A 36 -42.01 -5.69 -5.70
CA ILE A 36 -41.24 -4.57 -6.26
C ILE A 36 -41.07 -4.63 -7.77
N GLY A 37 -41.54 -5.71 -8.42
CA GLY A 37 -41.63 -5.84 -9.86
C GLY A 37 -40.30 -5.70 -10.59
N ASP A 38 -40.29 -4.88 -11.63
CA ASP A 38 -39.16 -4.55 -12.49
C ASP A 38 -38.09 -3.67 -11.82
N ARG A 39 -38.33 -3.22 -10.58
CA ARG A 39 -37.32 -2.50 -9.78
C ARG A 39 -36.24 -3.40 -9.21
N TYR A 40 -36.44 -4.72 -9.22
CA TYR A 40 -35.45 -5.71 -8.79
C TYR A 40 -34.56 -6.16 -9.96
N GLY A 41 -33.26 -6.31 -9.72
CA GLY A 41 -32.29 -6.74 -10.72
C GLY A 41 -31.54 -5.57 -11.40
N LYS A 42 -31.35 -4.45 -10.70
CA LYS A 42 -30.68 -3.24 -11.22
C LYS A 42 -29.24 -3.51 -11.68
N PHE A 43 -28.57 -4.52 -11.14
CA PHE A 43 -27.21 -4.91 -11.55
C PHE A 43 -27.17 -5.95 -12.69
N GLY A 44 -28.31 -6.34 -13.27
CA GLY A 44 -28.37 -7.25 -14.43
C GLY A 44 -27.98 -8.70 -14.17
N GLY A 45 -27.48 -9.04 -12.97
CA GLY A 45 -27.10 -10.40 -12.57
C GLY A 45 -28.28 -11.35 -12.29
N ALA A 46 -29.51 -10.81 -12.19
CA ALA A 46 -30.69 -11.55 -11.74
C ALA A 46 -31.47 -12.27 -12.85
N VAL A 47 -31.10 -12.13 -14.12
CA VAL A 47 -31.80 -12.84 -15.22
C VAL A 47 -31.24 -14.26 -15.38
N GLY A 48 -31.33 -15.09 -14.33
CA GLY A 48 -31.13 -16.54 -14.46
C GLY A 48 -30.34 -17.26 -13.36
N SER A 49 -29.75 -16.59 -12.37
CA SER A 49 -29.06 -17.28 -11.28
C SER A 49 -30.05 -17.80 -10.25
N GLN A 50 -30.01 -19.12 -10.00
CA GLN A 50 -30.85 -19.80 -9.03
C GLN A 50 -30.78 -19.12 -7.66
N GLY A 51 -31.94 -18.80 -7.08
CA GLY A 51 -32.05 -18.24 -5.74
C GLY A 51 -31.43 -19.16 -4.67
N GLU A 52 -31.37 -18.68 -3.42
CA GLU A 52 -31.00 -19.55 -2.28
C GLU A 52 -31.78 -20.88 -2.37
N PRO A 53 -31.16 -22.03 -2.03
CA PRO A 53 -31.78 -23.35 -2.17
C PRO A 53 -33.22 -23.32 -1.66
N ALA A 54 -34.15 -23.75 -2.51
CA ALA A 54 -35.57 -23.59 -2.31
C ALA A 54 -35.98 -24.21 -0.96
N SER A 55 -36.30 -23.36 0.01
CA SER A 55 -37.19 -23.78 1.09
C SER A 55 -38.57 -23.95 0.46
N SER A 56 -39.32 -24.97 0.87
CA SER A 56 -40.67 -25.24 0.36
C SER A 56 -41.66 -24.09 0.60
N ASP A 57 -41.28 -23.14 1.46
CA ASP A 57 -42.20 -22.17 2.06
C ASP A 57 -42.08 -20.78 1.38
N LYS A 58 -41.21 -20.65 0.37
CA LYS A 58 -41.09 -19.45 -0.45
C LYS A 58 -42.22 -19.36 -1.48
N ARG A 59 -42.76 -18.15 -1.71
CA ARG A 59 -43.79 -17.91 -2.73
C ARG A 59 -43.15 -17.80 -4.11
N ASP A 60 -41.97 -17.22 -4.20
CA ASP A 60 -41.13 -17.13 -5.41
C ASP A 60 -39.72 -17.65 -5.10
N SER A 61 -39.08 -18.30 -6.08
CA SER A 61 -37.72 -18.82 -5.91
C SER A 61 -36.66 -17.73 -5.72
N ARG A 62 -36.97 -16.49 -6.12
CA ARG A 62 -36.13 -15.31 -5.94
C ARG A 62 -36.24 -14.69 -4.55
N ASP A 63 -37.29 -15.02 -3.79
CA ASP A 63 -37.50 -14.49 -2.44
C ASP A 63 -36.32 -14.85 -1.53
N PHE A 64 -35.87 -13.86 -0.75
CA PHE A 64 -34.70 -13.98 0.12
C PHE A 64 -35.07 -13.66 1.57
N ALA A 65 -34.38 -14.31 2.50
CA ALA A 65 -34.73 -14.19 3.91
C ALA A 65 -34.35 -12.82 4.49
N LEU A 66 -35.30 -12.23 5.20
CA LEU A 66 -35.10 -11.10 6.11
C LEU A 66 -34.84 -11.59 7.53
N TRP A 67 -35.54 -12.64 7.94
CA TRP A 67 -35.37 -13.31 9.23
C TRP A 67 -35.40 -14.82 9.01
N LYS A 68 -34.46 -15.55 9.60
CA LYS A 68 -34.45 -17.01 9.59
C LYS A 68 -34.71 -17.51 10.99
N ARG A 69 -35.68 -18.41 11.15
CA ARG A 69 -35.88 -19.14 12.41
C ARG A 69 -34.60 -19.88 12.77
N SER A 70 -34.22 -19.80 14.05
CA SER A 70 -33.04 -20.50 14.54
C SER A 70 -33.34 -21.99 14.73
N LYS A 71 -32.39 -22.84 14.35
CA LYS A 71 -32.45 -24.27 14.68
C LYS A 71 -32.09 -24.50 16.15
N ALA A 72 -32.40 -25.68 16.66
CA ALA A 72 -31.99 -26.07 18.00
C ALA A 72 -30.47 -25.89 18.17
N GLN A 73 -30.06 -25.27 19.29
CA GLN A 73 -28.67 -24.97 19.65
C GLN A 73 -27.97 -23.87 18.83
N GLU A 74 -28.64 -23.22 17.88
CA GLU A 74 -28.12 -22.01 17.25
C GLU A 74 -28.39 -20.78 18.13
N PRO A 75 -27.50 -19.76 18.12
CA PRO A 75 -27.81 -18.46 18.70
C PRO A 75 -29.10 -17.88 18.11
N TYR A 76 -29.88 -17.21 18.96
CA TYR A 76 -31.14 -16.60 18.54
C TYR A 76 -31.42 -15.31 19.31
N TRP A 77 -32.34 -14.54 18.76
CA TRP A 77 -32.97 -13.39 19.38
C TRP A 77 -34.49 -13.55 19.30
N GLU A 78 -35.19 -12.99 20.29
CA GLU A 78 -36.65 -12.93 20.29
C GLU A 78 -37.16 -11.97 19.21
N SER A 79 -38.26 -12.34 18.55
CA SER A 79 -38.92 -11.52 17.54
C SER A 79 -40.42 -11.83 17.49
N PRO A 80 -41.24 -10.98 16.84
CA PRO A 80 -42.66 -11.26 16.61
C PRO A 80 -42.94 -12.57 15.85
N TRP A 81 -41.95 -13.09 15.13
CA TRP A 81 -42.03 -14.35 14.36
C TRP A 81 -41.42 -15.54 15.10
N GLY A 82 -41.11 -15.37 16.39
CA GLY A 82 -40.44 -16.37 17.24
C GLY A 82 -38.91 -16.25 17.23
N PRO A 83 -38.22 -17.18 17.91
CA PRO A 83 -36.78 -17.13 18.06
C PRO A 83 -36.07 -17.35 16.70
N GLY A 84 -35.19 -16.42 16.35
CA GLY A 84 -34.45 -16.50 15.09
C GLY A 84 -33.26 -15.56 15.02
N ARG A 85 -32.81 -15.32 13.79
CA ARG A 85 -31.67 -14.46 13.49
C ARG A 85 -31.88 -13.67 12.20
N PRO A 86 -31.21 -12.52 12.04
CA PRO A 86 -31.23 -11.76 10.79
C PRO A 86 -30.78 -12.59 9.58
N GLY A 87 -31.37 -12.30 8.43
CA GLY A 87 -30.82 -12.70 7.13
C GLY A 87 -29.59 -11.85 6.79
N TRP A 88 -28.67 -12.38 5.97
CA TRP A 88 -27.41 -11.70 5.67
C TRP A 88 -27.57 -10.28 5.12
N HIS A 89 -28.57 -10.05 4.26
CA HIS A 89 -28.76 -8.77 3.56
C HIS A 89 -29.39 -7.69 4.45
N ILE A 90 -30.31 -8.06 5.38
CA ILE A 90 -31.10 -7.09 6.14
C ILE A 90 -30.26 -6.27 7.11
N GLU A 91 -29.12 -6.81 7.52
CA GLU A 91 -28.20 -6.22 8.46
C GLU A 91 -27.65 -4.88 7.91
N CYS A 92 -27.12 -4.90 6.69
CA CYS A 92 -26.54 -3.73 6.03
C CYS A 92 -27.61 -2.68 5.72
N SER A 93 -28.75 -3.07 5.15
CA SER A 93 -29.89 -2.17 4.87
C SER A 93 -30.38 -1.43 6.10
N THR A 94 -30.54 -2.15 7.22
CA THR A 94 -31.01 -1.57 8.47
C THR A 94 -30.01 -0.55 9.00
N ILE A 95 -28.74 -0.96 9.13
CA ILE A 95 -27.72 -0.12 9.75
C ILE A 95 -27.44 1.11 8.87
N ALA A 96 -27.32 0.93 7.55
CA ALA A 96 -27.13 2.04 6.63
C ALA A 96 -28.33 3.02 6.67
N SER A 97 -29.56 2.51 6.74
CA SER A 97 -30.75 3.35 6.88
C SER A 97 -30.83 4.07 8.23
N CYS A 98 -30.35 3.46 9.31
CA CYS A 98 -30.29 4.12 10.62
C CYS A 98 -29.31 5.30 10.64
N VAL A 99 -28.22 5.22 9.88
CA VAL A 99 -27.18 6.25 9.85
C VAL A 99 -27.47 7.32 8.80
N PHE A 100 -27.86 6.91 7.58
CA PHE A 100 -27.98 7.80 6.41
C PHE A 100 -29.43 8.09 6.01
N GLY A 101 -30.40 7.36 6.56
CA GLY A 101 -31.81 7.51 6.18
C GLY A 101 -32.13 6.92 4.80
N GLY A 102 -33.06 7.56 4.10
CA GLY A 102 -33.60 7.08 2.83
C GLY A 102 -32.83 7.48 1.57
N GLN A 103 -31.69 8.17 1.73
CA GLN A 103 -30.88 8.65 0.63
C GLN A 103 -29.39 8.46 0.95
N LEU A 104 -28.68 7.75 0.08
CA LEU A 104 -27.26 7.46 0.20
C LEU A 104 -26.54 7.89 -1.09
N ASP A 105 -25.43 8.62 -0.98
CA ASP A 105 -24.69 9.01 -2.18
C ASP A 105 -23.84 7.87 -2.74
N VAL A 106 -23.04 7.23 -1.89
CA VAL A 106 -22.11 6.18 -2.30
C VAL A 106 -22.25 4.96 -1.40
N HIS A 107 -22.40 3.80 -2.02
CA HIS A 107 -22.30 2.49 -1.38
C HIS A 107 -21.20 1.67 -2.06
N SER A 108 -20.51 0.79 -1.33
CA SER A 108 -19.35 0.08 -1.89
C SER A 108 -19.17 -1.32 -1.33
N GLY A 109 -18.52 -2.19 -2.10
CA GLY A 109 -18.17 -3.55 -1.69
C GLY A 109 -17.33 -4.28 -2.73
N GLY A 110 -17.04 -5.56 -2.51
CA GLY A 110 -16.47 -6.42 -3.54
C GLY A 110 -17.46 -6.66 -4.68
N MET A 111 -16.98 -6.93 -5.90
CA MET A 111 -17.83 -7.25 -7.06
C MET A 111 -18.76 -8.45 -6.82
N ASP A 112 -18.38 -9.37 -5.95
CA ASP A 112 -19.22 -10.49 -5.51
C ASP A 112 -20.39 -10.08 -4.61
N LEU A 113 -20.35 -8.87 -4.03
CA LEU A 113 -21.48 -8.31 -3.29
C LEU A 113 -22.49 -7.61 -4.20
N ALA A 114 -22.17 -7.31 -5.46
CA ALA A 114 -23.14 -6.71 -6.39
C ALA A 114 -24.43 -7.54 -6.47
N PHE A 115 -24.29 -8.86 -6.58
CA PHE A 115 -25.41 -9.79 -6.53
C PHE A 115 -25.05 -11.04 -5.68
N PRO A 116 -25.96 -11.52 -4.81
CA PRO A 116 -27.28 -10.94 -4.53
C PRO A 116 -27.26 -9.83 -3.48
N HIS A 117 -26.11 -9.52 -2.86
CA HIS A 117 -26.09 -8.75 -1.61
C HIS A 117 -26.60 -7.32 -1.76
N HIS A 118 -25.94 -6.47 -2.56
CA HIS A 118 -26.36 -5.08 -2.77
C HIS A 118 -27.68 -4.97 -3.52
N GLU A 119 -27.99 -5.90 -4.42
CA GLU A 119 -29.31 -5.98 -5.06
C GLU A 119 -30.43 -6.13 -4.02
N ASN A 120 -30.23 -7.03 -3.04
CA ASN A 120 -31.16 -7.22 -1.93
C ASN A 120 -31.20 -6.02 -0.98
N GLU A 121 -30.08 -5.34 -0.77
CA GLU A 121 -30.04 -4.12 0.06
C GLU A 121 -30.84 -2.98 -0.55
N ILE A 122 -30.71 -2.78 -1.87
CA ILE A 122 -31.50 -1.80 -2.62
C ILE A 122 -32.99 -2.14 -2.46
N ALA A 123 -33.38 -3.38 -2.71
CA ALA A 123 -34.76 -3.83 -2.61
C ALA A 123 -35.35 -3.59 -1.21
N GLN A 124 -34.62 -3.98 -0.16
CA GLN A 124 -35.03 -3.81 1.23
C GLN A 124 -35.15 -2.33 1.62
N SER A 125 -34.18 -1.52 1.24
CA SER A 125 -34.12 -0.10 1.61
C SER A 125 -35.18 0.71 0.86
N GLU A 126 -35.38 0.47 -0.44
CA GLU A 126 -36.43 1.10 -1.24
C GLU A 126 -37.83 0.71 -0.74
N ALA A 127 -38.03 -0.55 -0.37
CA ALA A 127 -39.27 -1.02 0.26
C ALA A 127 -39.52 -0.37 1.62
N PHE A 128 -38.49 -0.24 2.46
CA PHE A 128 -38.60 0.35 3.80
C PHE A 128 -38.87 1.86 3.76
N HIS A 129 -38.15 2.59 2.89
CA HIS A 129 -38.27 4.05 2.76
C HIS A 129 -39.38 4.48 1.80
N GLN A 130 -39.98 3.55 1.06
CA GLN A 130 -40.95 3.82 0.01
C GLN A 130 -40.42 4.80 -1.05
N CYS A 131 -39.18 4.58 -1.49
CA CYS A 131 -38.53 5.37 -2.53
C CYS A 131 -38.20 4.49 -3.76
N GLN A 132 -37.78 5.13 -4.85
CA GLN A 132 -37.38 4.45 -6.10
C GLN A 132 -35.87 4.38 -6.30
N GLN A 133 -35.12 5.15 -5.53
CA GLN A 133 -33.66 5.24 -5.58
C GLN A 133 -33.14 5.47 -4.18
N TRP A 134 -32.66 4.40 -3.55
CA TRP A 134 -32.04 4.51 -2.22
C TRP A 134 -30.61 5.06 -2.29
N ALA A 135 -29.82 4.64 -3.29
CA ALA A 135 -28.44 5.07 -3.45
C ALA A 135 -28.11 5.55 -4.88
N ASN A 136 -27.22 6.54 -4.98
CA ASN A 136 -26.84 7.16 -6.27
C ASN A 136 -25.73 6.40 -6.99
N TYR A 137 -24.68 5.99 -6.27
CA TYR A 137 -23.51 5.33 -6.83
C TYR A 137 -23.15 4.06 -6.05
N PHE A 138 -22.89 2.97 -6.79
CA PHE A 138 -22.31 1.75 -6.24
C PHE A 138 -20.91 1.54 -6.81
N LEU A 139 -19.92 1.42 -5.93
CA LEU A 139 -18.53 1.16 -6.29
C LEU A 139 -18.14 -0.27 -5.90
N HIS A 140 -17.83 -1.08 -6.91
CA HIS A 140 -17.47 -2.47 -6.71
C HIS A 140 -15.99 -2.73 -7.03
N SER A 141 -15.23 -3.23 -6.05
CA SER A 141 -13.83 -3.58 -6.25
C SER A 141 -13.68 -4.96 -6.93
N GLY A 142 -12.74 -5.07 -7.85
CA GLY A 142 -12.42 -6.32 -8.54
C GLY A 142 -11.84 -7.38 -7.60
N HIS A 143 -11.77 -8.61 -8.11
CA HIS A 143 -11.23 -9.74 -7.34
C HIS A 143 -9.71 -9.78 -7.33
N LEU A 144 -9.15 -10.30 -6.23
CA LEU A 144 -7.75 -10.70 -6.15
C LEU A 144 -7.64 -12.18 -6.51
N HIS A 145 -6.71 -12.52 -7.41
CA HIS A 145 -6.39 -13.89 -7.82
C HIS A 145 -4.94 -14.21 -7.45
N LEU A 146 -4.64 -15.48 -7.21
CA LEU A 146 -3.26 -15.95 -7.22
C LEU A 146 -2.85 -16.20 -8.67
N ARG A 147 -1.70 -15.66 -9.10
CA ARG A 147 -1.22 -15.85 -10.48
C ARG A 147 -1.17 -17.33 -10.84
N GLY A 148 -1.79 -17.69 -11.96
CA GLY A 148 -1.90 -19.07 -12.45
C GLY A 148 -3.10 -19.85 -11.91
N SER A 149 -3.91 -19.25 -11.04
CA SER A 149 -5.23 -19.76 -10.67
C SER A 149 -6.30 -19.02 -11.47
N ALA A 150 -7.23 -19.77 -12.06
CA ALA A 150 -8.46 -19.17 -12.62
C ALA A 150 -9.45 -18.73 -11.52
N GLU A 151 -9.20 -19.14 -10.27
CA GLU A 151 -10.09 -18.93 -9.15
C GLU A 151 -9.66 -17.74 -8.29
N LYS A 152 -10.64 -16.96 -7.82
CA LYS A 152 -10.38 -15.87 -6.86
C LYS A 152 -9.80 -16.39 -5.55
N MET A 153 -9.04 -15.55 -4.85
CA MET A 153 -8.59 -15.82 -3.50
C MET A 153 -9.78 -15.89 -2.54
N SER A 154 -9.96 -17.02 -1.84
CA SER A 154 -11.02 -17.17 -0.83
C SER A 154 -10.66 -18.18 0.26
N LYS A 155 -11.23 -17.99 1.45
CA LYS A 155 -11.05 -18.94 2.58
C LYS A 155 -11.62 -20.32 2.26
N SER A 156 -12.74 -20.38 1.52
CA SER A 156 -13.40 -21.63 1.13
C SER A 156 -12.55 -22.47 0.19
N LEU A 157 -11.83 -21.84 -0.74
CA LEU A 157 -10.92 -22.51 -1.66
C LEU A 157 -9.53 -22.77 -1.04
N LYS A 158 -9.29 -22.32 0.20
CA LYS A 158 -8.01 -22.41 0.92
C LYS A 158 -6.81 -21.85 0.13
N ASN A 159 -7.06 -21.00 -0.87
CA ASN A 159 -6.06 -20.42 -1.77
C ASN A 159 -5.77 -18.95 -1.39
N TYR A 160 -5.63 -18.66 -0.09
CA TYR A 160 -5.45 -17.32 0.43
C TYR A 160 -4.19 -17.18 1.27
N ILE A 161 -3.67 -15.96 1.30
CA ILE A 161 -2.58 -15.56 2.18
C ILE A 161 -3.20 -14.64 3.23
N SER A 162 -2.99 -14.93 4.51
CA SER A 162 -3.46 -14.03 5.56
C SER A 162 -2.62 -12.75 5.56
N ILE A 163 -3.19 -11.63 6.00
CA ILE A 163 -2.41 -10.39 6.16
C ILE A 163 -1.22 -10.62 7.10
N LYS A 164 -1.38 -11.46 8.14
CA LYS A 164 -0.30 -11.80 9.06
C LYS A 164 0.87 -12.48 8.33
N ASP A 165 0.58 -13.46 7.47
CA ASP A 165 1.61 -14.20 6.73
C ASP A 165 2.22 -13.36 5.61
N PHE A 166 1.39 -12.56 4.92
CA PHE A 166 1.84 -11.61 3.90
C PHE A 166 2.87 -10.62 4.48
N LEU A 167 2.61 -10.11 5.69
CA LEU A 167 3.47 -9.13 6.35
C LEU A 167 4.83 -9.69 6.82
N LEU A 168 5.05 -11.01 6.72
CA LEU A 168 6.37 -11.61 6.95
C LEU A 168 7.33 -11.35 5.77
N SER A 169 6.79 -11.21 4.55
CA SER A 169 7.58 -11.09 3.32
C SER A 169 7.56 -9.68 2.71
N TYR A 170 6.49 -8.92 2.96
CA TYR A 170 6.25 -7.60 2.39
C TYR A 170 5.68 -6.65 3.44
N SER A 171 6.00 -5.37 3.35
CA SER A 171 5.45 -4.32 4.19
C SER A 171 4.03 -3.92 3.78
N ALA A 172 3.33 -3.26 4.69
CA ALA A 172 2.00 -2.70 4.42
C ALA A 172 2.03 -1.68 3.27
N ASP A 173 3.09 -0.89 3.14
CA ASP A 173 3.20 0.10 2.06
C ASP A 173 3.48 -0.55 0.70
N GLU A 174 4.25 -1.65 0.68
CA GLU A 174 4.42 -2.46 -0.54
C GLU A 174 3.08 -3.05 -0.99
N PHE A 175 2.23 -3.50 -0.05
CA PHE A 175 0.87 -3.93 -0.37
C PHE A 175 0.00 -2.79 -0.92
N ARG A 176 0.03 -1.62 -0.27
CA ARG A 176 -0.72 -0.45 -0.74
C ARG A 176 -0.28 -0.02 -2.13
N MET A 177 1.03 0.07 -2.37
CA MET A 177 1.56 0.38 -3.70
C MET A 177 1.14 -0.66 -4.73
N PHE A 178 1.19 -1.96 -4.40
CA PHE A 178 0.68 -3.02 -5.26
C PHE A 178 -0.80 -2.80 -5.65
N CYS A 179 -1.67 -2.44 -4.69
CA CYS A 179 -3.06 -2.11 -4.99
C CYS A 179 -3.19 -0.86 -5.87
N LEU A 180 -2.40 0.19 -5.63
CA LEU A 180 -2.45 1.45 -6.39
C LEU A 180 -2.02 1.31 -7.85
N LEU A 181 -1.18 0.31 -8.15
CA LEU A 181 -0.72 0.01 -9.51
C LEU A 181 -1.79 -0.66 -10.38
N SER A 182 -2.98 -0.95 -9.83
CA SER A 182 -4.14 -1.42 -10.59
C SER A 182 -5.37 -0.57 -10.30
N LYS A 183 -6.30 -0.47 -11.25
CA LYS A 183 -7.60 0.20 -11.00
C LYS A 183 -8.41 -0.62 -10.01
N TYR A 184 -9.13 0.02 -9.09
CA TYR A 184 -9.88 -0.69 -8.05
C TYR A 184 -10.94 -1.66 -8.61
N ARG A 185 -11.49 -1.40 -9.81
CA ARG A 185 -12.49 -2.23 -10.48
C ARG A 185 -11.89 -3.44 -11.20
N SER A 186 -10.58 -3.43 -11.44
CA SER A 186 -9.91 -4.50 -12.18
C SER A 186 -9.66 -5.70 -11.28
N ALA A 187 -9.73 -6.90 -11.86
CA ALA A 187 -9.14 -8.07 -11.23
C ALA A 187 -7.62 -7.90 -11.16
N ILE A 188 -7.02 -8.29 -10.03
CA ILE A 188 -5.58 -8.15 -9.80
C ILE A 188 -4.98 -9.54 -9.57
N ASP A 189 -3.87 -9.83 -10.23
CA ASP A 189 -3.09 -11.04 -10.01
C ASP A 189 -1.98 -10.79 -9.00
N TYR A 190 -2.09 -11.45 -7.85
CA TYR A 190 -1.05 -11.51 -6.86
C TYR A 190 0.07 -12.46 -7.29
N SER A 191 1.31 -11.97 -7.27
CA SER A 191 2.52 -12.74 -7.53
C SER A 191 3.76 -12.05 -6.95
N ASP A 192 4.85 -12.78 -6.77
CA ASP A 192 6.12 -12.16 -6.35
C ASP A 192 6.62 -11.11 -7.36
N SER A 193 6.33 -11.29 -8.66
CA SER A 193 6.64 -10.30 -9.69
C SER A 193 5.89 -8.99 -9.51
N SER A 194 4.57 -9.05 -9.25
CA SER A 194 3.77 -7.84 -9.05
C SER A 194 4.10 -7.13 -7.73
N MET A 195 4.48 -7.89 -6.70
CA MET A 195 5.00 -7.31 -5.46
C MET A 195 6.39 -6.68 -5.62
N THR A 196 7.26 -7.28 -6.45
CA THR A 196 8.58 -6.72 -6.76
C THR A 196 8.47 -5.40 -7.52
N GLU A 197 7.49 -5.27 -8.41
CA GLU A 197 7.19 -4.02 -9.10
C GLU A 197 6.77 -2.91 -8.12
N ALA A 198 5.85 -3.21 -7.20
CA ALA A 198 5.42 -2.29 -6.16
C ALA A 198 6.58 -1.83 -5.26
N ARG A 199 7.43 -2.77 -4.83
CA ARG A 199 8.67 -2.47 -4.08
C ARG A 199 9.60 -1.55 -4.85
N SER A 200 9.83 -1.84 -6.13
CA SER A 200 10.72 -1.05 -6.99
C SER A 200 10.22 0.39 -7.17
N ALA A 201 8.90 0.57 -7.33
CA ALA A 201 8.29 1.90 -7.42
C ALA A 201 8.54 2.71 -6.13
N LEU A 202 8.29 2.10 -4.96
CA LEU A 202 8.55 2.74 -3.66
C LEU A 202 10.02 3.09 -3.48
N GLU A 203 10.94 2.18 -3.79
CA GLU A 203 12.38 2.41 -3.62
C GLU A 203 12.88 3.52 -4.55
N THR A 204 12.35 3.61 -5.76
CA THR A 204 12.65 4.69 -6.71
C THR A 204 12.24 6.05 -6.15
N ILE A 205 11.03 6.14 -5.60
CA ILE A 205 10.55 7.37 -4.97
C ILE A 205 11.42 7.69 -3.74
N ARG A 206 11.71 6.71 -2.89
CA ARG A 206 12.55 6.87 -1.69
C ARG A 206 13.93 7.42 -2.03
N THR A 207 14.59 6.80 -3.01
CA THR A 207 15.93 7.20 -3.48
C THR A 207 15.93 8.65 -3.98
N PHE A 208 14.90 9.04 -4.74
CA PHE A 208 14.75 10.43 -5.18
C PHE A 208 14.56 11.38 -3.99
N MET A 209 13.69 11.04 -3.03
CA MET A 209 13.45 11.87 -1.84
C MET A 209 14.75 12.08 -1.04
N GLU A 210 15.56 11.05 -0.89
CA GLU A 210 16.88 11.11 -0.24
C GLU A 210 17.87 11.99 -1.01
N ALA A 211 17.97 11.81 -2.34
CA ALA A 211 18.83 12.62 -3.19
C ALA A 211 18.43 14.10 -3.19
N ALA A 212 17.13 14.38 -3.29
CA ALA A 212 16.58 15.73 -3.20
C ALA A 212 16.87 16.35 -1.82
N GLN A 213 16.72 15.59 -0.74
CA GLN A 213 17.05 16.07 0.61
C GLN A 213 18.55 16.37 0.76
N ALA A 214 19.43 15.51 0.25
CA ALA A 214 20.88 15.73 0.25
C ALA A 214 21.25 16.97 -0.59
N TYR A 215 20.62 17.14 -1.76
CA TYR A 215 20.78 18.34 -2.58
C TYR A 215 20.33 19.59 -1.84
N MET A 216 19.19 19.57 -1.14
CA MET A 216 18.68 20.71 -0.37
C MET A 216 19.57 21.06 0.83
N LYS A 217 20.20 20.06 1.48
CA LYS A 217 21.15 20.23 2.59
C LYS A 217 22.57 20.64 2.15
N GLY A 218 22.87 20.54 0.86
CA GLY A 218 24.17 20.94 0.29
C GLY A 218 25.20 19.83 0.34
N GLN A 219 24.73 18.60 0.61
CA GLN A 219 25.54 17.40 0.71
C GLN A 219 25.72 16.73 -0.66
N LEU A 220 24.85 17.04 -1.63
CA LEU A 220 24.96 16.57 -3.00
C LEU A 220 25.31 17.73 -3.94
N LEU A 221 26.46 17.60 -4.61
CA LEU A 221 26.88 18.49 -5.70
C LEU A 221 26.44 17.91 -7.04
N CYS A 222 25.70 18.68 -7.82
CA CYS A 222 25.24 18.29 -9.16
C CYS A 222 25.49 19.41 -10.17
N SER A 223 25.31 19.07 -11.46
CA SER A 223 25.27 20.06 -12.55
C SER A 223 24.21 21.14 -12.29
N PRO A 224 24.32 22.33 -12.92
CA PRO A 224 23.31 23.37 -12.79
C PRO A 224 21.91 22.83 -13.07
N VAL A 225 21.02 22.97 -12.08
CA VAL A 225 19.64 22.48 -12.13
C VAL A 225 18.82 23.42 -12.98
N GLN A 226 18.05 22.86 -13.91
CA GLN A 226 17.08 23.61 -14.71
C GLN A 226 15.79 23.83 -13.92
N GLU A 227 15.79 24.79 -13.00
CA GLU A 227 14.68 25.01 -12.07
C GLU A 227 13.36 25.35 -12.76
N ALA A 228 13.38 26.22 -13.78
CA ALA A 228 12.18 26.59 -14.52
C ALA A 228 11.49 25.36 -15.14
N PHE A 229 12.28 24.44 -15.69
CA PHE A 229 11.79 23.17 -16.22
C PHE A 229 11.16 22.30 -15.11
N LEU A 230 11.80 22.18 -13.95
CA LEU A 230 11.24 21.39 -12.84
C LEU A 230 9.95 21.99 -12.26
N TRP A 231 9.83 23.32 -12.18
CA TRP A 231 8.59 23.98 -11.77
C TRP A 231 7.44 23.74 -12.75
N GLU A 232 7.74 23.74 -14.05
CA GLU A 232 6.78 23.40 -15.10
C GLU A 232 6.32 21.94 -14.95
N ARG A 233 7.26 20.98 -14.83
CA ARG A 233 6.93 19.56 -14.63
C ARG A 233 6.14 19.32 -13.33
N LEU A 234 6.45 20.03 -12.24
CA LEU A 234 5.68 19.95 -11.00
C LEU A 234 4.24 20.46 -11.18
N THR A 235 4.06 21.55 -11.92
CA THR A 235 2.73 22.11 -12.22
C THR A 235 1.90 21.14 -13.06
N GLU A 236 2.52 20.54 -14.09
CA GLU A 236 1.90 19.49 -14.90
C GLU A 236 1.55 18.26 -14.08
N ALA A 237 2.44 17.82 -13.19
CA ALA A 237 2.19 16.66 -12.32
C ALA A 237 1.00 16.90 -11.38
N LYS A 238 0.86 18.11 -10.82
CA LYS A 238 -0.31 18.49 -10.01
C LYS A 238 -1.61 18.36 -10.78
N SER A 239 -1.67 18.93 -11.98
CA SER A 239 -2.83 18.82 -12.86
C SER A 239 -3.10 17.38 -13.30
N GLY A 240 -2.03 16.63 -13.63
CA GLY A 240 -2.09 15.26 -14.10
C GLY A 240 -2.60 14.28 -13.06
N VAL A 241 -2.13 14.38 -11.81
CA VAL A 241 -2.62 13.56 -10.68
C VAL A 241 -4.09 13.85 -10.41
N LEU A 242 -4.48 15.13 -10.33
CA LEU A 242 -5.88 15.49 -10.09
C LEU A 242 -6.80 14.95 -11.20
N ARG A 243 -6.39 15.08 -12.48
CA ARG A 243 -7.13 14.54 -13.62
C ARG A 243 -7.26 13.03 -13.57
N ALA A 244 -6.18 12.32 -13.19
CA ALA A 244 -6.20 10.87 -13.06
C ALA A 244 -7.15 10.42 -11.95
N LEU A 245 -7.09 11.04 -10.77
CA LEU A 245 -7.94 10.66 -9.64
C LEU A 245 -9.42 11.05 -9.85
N SER A 246 -9.69 12.10 -10.63
CA SER A 246 -11.06 12.48 -11.01
C SER A 246 -11.68 11.56 -12.07
N ASP A 247 -10.87 10.73 -12.73
CA ASP A 247 -11.28 9.76 -13.75
C ASP A 247 -11.44 8.37 -13.11
N ASP A 248 -12.54 8.17 -12.36
CA ASP A 248 -12.87 6.91 -11.67
C ASP A 248 -11.71 6.38 -10.81
N PHE A 249 -11.06 7.27 -10.06
CA PHE A 249 -9.93 6.96 -9.18
C PHE A 249 -8.80 6.19 -9.89
N ASP A 250 -8.34 6.68 -11.07
CA ASP A 250 -7.24 6.07 -11.84
C ASP A 250 -5.88 6.22 -11.12
N THR A 251 -5.70 5.46 -10.03
CA THR A 251 -4.48 5.43 -9.23
C THR A 251 -3.25 4.98 -10.01
N PRO A 252 -3.32 4.01 -10.96
CA PRO A 252 -2.14 3.65 -11.76
C PRO A 252 -1.62 4.83 -12.57
N ARG A 253 -2.53 5.60 -13.20
CA ARG A 253 -2.15 6.81 -13.94
C ARG A 253 -1.59 7.88 -13.01
N ALA A 254 -2.18 8.07 -11.83
CA ALA A 254 -1.67 9.02 -10.84
C ALA A 254 -0.24 8.66 -10.38
N VAL A 255 0.02 7.38 -10.07
CA VAL A 255 1.37 6.89 -9.73
C VAL A 255 2.33 7.09 -10.90
N GLY A 256 1.92 6.79 -12.14
CA GLY A 256 2.73 7.05 -13.34
C GLY A 256 3.13 8.52 -13.49
N VAL A 257 2.23 9.46 -13.20
CA VAL A 257 2.53 10.90 -13.20
C VAL A 257 3.56 11.27 -12.13
N LEU A 258 3.45 10.71 -10.92
CA LEU A 258 4.45 10.91 -9.86
C LEU A 258 5.82 10.35 -10.25
N MET A 259 5.85 9.14 -10.82
CA MET A 259 7.09 8.50 -11.28
C MET A 259 7.77 9.30 -12.37
N ASN A 260 7.02 9.95 -13.27
CA ASN A 260 7.57 10.85 -14.28
C ASN A 260 8.18 12.13 -13.64
N LEU A 261 7.51 12.71 -12.64
CA LEU A 261 8.07 13.83 -11.89
C LEU A 261 9.38 13.44 -11.18
N VAL A 262 9.41 12.26 -10.55
CA VAL A 262 10.60 11.66 -9.93
C VAL A 262 11.72 11.46 -10.95
N TYR A 263 11.40 10.93 -12.13
CA TYR A 263 12.35 10.76 -13.23
C TYR A 263 13.01 12.08 -13.63
N HIS A 264 12.21 13.13 -13.90
CA HIS A 264 12.74 14.44 -14.25
C HIS A 264 13.59 15.06 -13.14
N GLY A 265 13.20 14.88 -11.86
CA GLY A 265 14.00 15.29 -10.72
C GLY A 265 15.36 14.58 -10.65
N ASN A 266 15.37 13.25 -10.81
CA ASN A 266 16.60 12.45 -10.82
C ASN A 266 17.54 12.85 -11.96
N CYS A 267 17.02 13.20 -13.15
CA CYS A 267 17.84 13.70 -14.26
C CYS A 267 18.59 15.01 -13.92
N GLN A 268 18.06 15.83 -13.01
CA GLN A 268 18.70 17.08 -12.56
C GLN A 268 19.65 16.87 -11.36
N LEU A 269 19.56 15.73 -10.67
CA LEU A 269 20.37 15.39 -9.50
C LEU A 269 21.58 14.52 -9.83
N GLN A 270 22.13 14.65 -11.05
CA GLN A 270 23.30 13.89 -11.47
C GLN A 270 24.57 14.40 -10.77
N PRO A 271 25.28 13.56 -9.98
CA PRO A 271 26.42 14.02 -9.19
C PRO A 271 27.61 14.47 -10.05
N VAL A 272 28.30 15.53 -9.63
CA VAL A 272 29.55 16.00 -10.26
C VAL A 272 30.67 16.19 -9.24
N THR A 273 31.92 16.10 -9.68
CA THR A 273 33.12 16.22 -8.82
C THR A 273 33.56 17.66 -8.58
N THR A 274 33.21 18.57 -9.47
CA THR A 274 33.52 20.02 -9.38
C THR A 274 32.37 20.80 -9.98
N THR A 275 31.89 21.82 -9.27
CA THR A 275 30.89 22.76 -9.77
C THR A 275 31.53 24.14 -9.92
N ALA A 276 31.22 24.84 -11.01
CA ALA A 276 31.38 26.29 -11.00
C ALA A 276 30.50 26.88 -9.89
N ALA A 277 30.89 28.00 -9.29
CA ALA A 277 30.14 28.66 -8.23
C ALA A 277 28.80 29.21 -8.75
N VAL A 278 27.83 28.32 -8.96
CA VAL A 278 26.47 28.63 -9.37
C VAL A 278 25.61 28.70 -8.11
N VAL A 279 24.72 29.68 -8.06
CA VAL A 279 23.74 29.82 -6.97
C VAL A 279 22.83 28.60 -6.97
N ARG A 280 22.89 27.84 -5.87
CA ARG A 280 22.06 26.67 -5.66
C ARG A 280 20.72 27.11 -5.05
N SER A 281 19.60 26.95 -5.76
CA SER A 281 18.28 27.08 -5.15
C SER A 281 17.67 25.70 -4.84
N PRO A 282 17.34 25.42 -3.56
CA PRO A 282 16.73 24.16 -3.13
C PRO A 282 15.20 24.15 -3.27
N ALA A 283 14.59 25.29 -3.62
CA ALA A 283 13.15 25.52 -3.45
C ALA A 283 12.29 24.55 -4.27
N VAL A 284 12.67 24.28 -5.52
CA VAL A 284 11.89 23.40 -6.40
C VAL A 284 11.87 21.96 -5.90
N PHE A 285 12.99 21.45 -5.40
CA PHE A 285 13.05 20.11 -4.80
C PHE A 285 12.29 20.03 -3.48
N GLY A 286 12.28 21.11 -2.68
CA GLY A 286 11.43 21.21 -1.49
C GLY A 286 9.94 21.10 -1.84
N ALA A 287 9.51 21.79 -2.91
CA ALA A 287 8.14 21.73 -3.38
C ALA A 287 7.78 20.36 -3.99
N MET A 288 8.68 19.75 -4.77
CA MET A 288 8.49 18.41 -5.33
C MET A 288 8.37 17.35 -4.22
N THR A 289 9.31 17.34 -3.27
CA THR A 289 9.31 16.39 -2.16
C THR A 289 8.05 16.53 -1.30
N SER A 290 7.68 17.76 -0.93
CA SER A 290 6.44 18.04 -0.20
C SER A 290 5.20 17.55 -0.94
N TYR A 291 5.13 17.78 -2.26
CA TYR A 291 3.99 17.34 -3.07
C TYR A 291 3.92 15.81 -3.18
N ILE A 292 5.05 15.14 -3.44
CA ILE A 292 5.10 13.67 -3.51
C ILE A 292 4.69 13.05 -2.16
N THR A 293 5.22 13.55 -1.05
CA THR A 293 4.82 13.10 0.29
C THR A 293 3.33 13.28 0.52
N HIS A 294 2.75 14.43 0.14
CA HIS A 294 1.32 14.66 0.28
C HIS A 294 0.48 13.65 -0.51
N ILE A 295 0.83 13.34 -1.76
CA ILE A 295 0.06 12.36 -2.55
C ILE A 295 0.23 10.94 -2.00
N LEU A 296 1.42 10.57 -1.51
CA LEU A 296 1.60 9.28 -0.86
C LEU A 296 0.79 9.16 0.44
N ASP A 297 0.70 10.23 1.22
CA ASP A 297 -0.17 10.29 2.41
C ASP A 297 -1.66 10.13 2.05
N VAL A 298 -2.12 10.78 0.98
CA VAL A 298 -3.48 10.56 0.43
C VAL A 298 -3.70 9.09 0.04
N PHE A 299 -2.66 8.39 -0.43
CA PHE A 299 -2.70 6.96 -0.71
C PHE A 299 -2.45 6.06 0.52
N GLY A 300 -2.26 6.65 1.71
CA GLY A 300 -2.00 5.94 2.95
C GLY A 300 -0.61 5.28 3.02
N ILE A 301 0.36 5.78 2.26
CA ILE A 301 1.75 5.31 2.24
C ILE A 301 2.62 6.29 3.01
N ASP A 302 3.31 5.78 4.04
CA ASP A 302 4.18 6.59 4.89
C ASP A 302 5.66 6.20 4.73
N LEU A 303 6.35 6.94 3.86
CA LEU A 303 7.78 6.76 3.64
C LEU A 303 8.66 7.21 4.83
N LEU A 304 8.11 7.94 5.81
CA LEU A 304 8.85 8.54 6.92
C LEU A 304 8.81 7.68 8.19
N LEU A 305 7.70 6.98 8.48
CA LEU A 305 7.56 6.12 9.66
C LEU A 305 8.58 4.99 9.72
N ARG A 306 8.99 4.46 8.56
CA ARG A 306 10.02 3.42 8.50
C ARG A 306 11.38 3.95 8.99
N LYS A 307 11.63 5.26 8.80
CA LYS A 307 12.83 5.89 9.33
C LYS A 307 12.77 5.91 10.85
N GLU A 308 11.67 6.27 11.51
CA GLU A 308 11.67 6.28 12.99
C GLU A 308 11.79 4.87 13.61
N SER A 309 11.13 3.85 13.05
CA SER A 309 11.20 2.48 13.60
C SER A 309 12.55 1.79 13.33
N GLU A 310 13.20 2.02 12.16
CA GLU A 310 14.56 1.52 11.88
C GLU A 310 15.68 2.41 12.44
N VAL A 311 15.45 3.72 12.61
CA VAL A 311 16.39 4.67 13.26
C VAL A 311 16.44 4.46 14.77
N LEU A 312 15.31 4.12 15.40
CA LEU A 312 15.27 3.83 16.84
C LEU A 312 15.90 2.48 17.22
N SER A 313 16.10 1.55 16.28
CA SER A 313 16.58 0.20 16.64
C SER A 313 18.11 -0.03 16.58
N SER A 314 18.91 0.91 16.05
CA SER A 314 20.41 0.99 16.18
C SER A 314 21.07 1.73 15.01
N SER A 315 20.41 1.83 13.86
CA SER A 315 21.03 2.24 12.60
C SER A 315 21.27 3.76 12.49
N GLY A 316 20.41 4.60 13.08
CA GLY A 316 20.59 6.06 13.02
C GLY A 316 21.78 6.58 13.84
N SER A 317 22.08 5.93 14.97
CA SER A 317 23.29 6.20 15.74
C SER A 317 24.54 5.78 14.95
N LEU A 318 24.51 4.61 14.31
CA LEU A 318 25.62 4.12 13.48
C LEU A 318 25.88 5.02 12.27
N GLN A 319 24.84 5.45 11.55
CA GLN A 319 24.99 6.38 10.42
C GLN A 319 25.57 7.73 10.86
N ALA A 320 25.12 8.28 11.99
CA ALA A 320 25.68 9.51 12.53
C ALA A 320 27.15 9.34 12.94
N VAL A 321 27.51 8.21 13.55
CA VAL A 321 28.90 7.87 13.91
C VAL A 321 29.77 7.70 12.66
N VAL A 322 29.28 6.99 11.64
CA VAL A 322 30.01 6.77 10.37
C VAL A 322 30.21 8.09 9.61
N GLU A 323 29.21 8.98 9.63
CA GLU A 323 29.32 10.34 9.08
C GLU A 323 30.41 11.14 9.79
N GLN A 324 30.40 11.21 11.13
CA GLN A 324 31.42 11.93 11.90
C GLN A 324 32.82 11.33 11.73
N LEU A 325 32.92 10.00 11.68
CA LEU A 325 34.17 9.28 11.47
C LEU A 325 34.74 9.52 10.07
N THR A 326 33.88 9.53 9.04
CA THR A 326 34.29 9.84 7.66
C THR A 326 34.76 11.28 7.56
N ARG A 327 34.05 12.23 8.18
CA ARG A 327 34.45 13.64 8.24
C ARG A 327 35.81 13.83 8.91
N PHE A 328 36.01 13.25 10.09
CA PHE A 328 37.30 13.30 10.80
C PHE A 328 38.43 12.73 9.93
N ARG A 329 38.21 11.58 9.30
CA ARG A 329 39.17 10.98 8.37
C ARG A 329 39.49 11.92 7.19
N THR A 330 38.49 12.57 6.61
CA THR A 330 38.69 13.52 5.50
C THR A 330 39.53 14.71 5.93
N GLU A 331 39.30 15.27 7.11
CA GLU A 331 40.09 16.39 7.66
C GLU A 331 41.56 15.97 7.89
N VAL A 332 41.80 14.80 8.49
CA VAL A 332 43.14 14.25 8.72
C VAL A 332 43.85 13.97 7.39
N ARG A 333 43.15 13.37 6.42
CA ARG A 333 43.69 13.09 5.07
C ARG A 333 44.03 14.38 4.34
N ALA A 334 43.17 15.40 4.39
CA ALA A 334 43.41 16.69 3.77
C ALA A 334 44.65 17.37 4.36
N PHE A 335 44.78 17.37 5.69
CA PHE A 335 45.98 17.88 6.38
C PHE A 335 47.25 17.12 5.95
N ALA A 336 47.19 15.79 5.87
CA ALA A 336 48.33 14.98 5.49
C ALA A 336 48.74 15.13 4.01
N LEU A 337 47.81 15.54 3.14
CA LEU A 337 48.06 15.79 1.71
C LEU A 337 48.56 17.22 1.43
N THR A 338 48.58 18.13 2.41
CA THR A 338 49.17 19.46 2.22
C THR A 338 50.67 19.32 1.93
N ARG A 339 51.12 20.02 0.88
CA ARG A 339 52.49 19.93 0.37
C ARG A 339 53.38 20.94 1.09
N GLN A 340 54.65 20.61 1.21
CA GLN A 340 55.66 21.52 1.74
C GLN A 340 55.95 22.61 0.69
N ASP A 341 55.78 23.88 1.05
CA ASP A 341 56.33 25.00 0.29
C ASP A 341 57.80 25.18 0.68
N ASP A 342 58.71 24.70 -0.15
CA ASP A 342 60.13 25.06 -0.04
C ASP A 342 60.33 26.48 -0.58
N SER A 343 60.09 27.48 0.26
CA SER A 343 60.36 28.88 -0.07
C SER A 343 61.86 29.23 -0.03
N ASN A 344 62.75 28.29 -0.36
CA ASN A 344 64.18 28.55 -0.41
C ASN A 344 64.94 27.56 -1.29
N THR A 345 64.72 27.63 -2.61
CA THR A 345 65.74 27.45 -3.67
C THR A 345 65.04 27.45 -5.03
N GLY A 346 65.52 28.26 -5.97
CA GLY A 346 64.92 28.47 -7.31
C GLY A 346 65.06 27.29 -8.26
N SER A 347 64.56 26.11 -7.89
CA SER A 347 64.47 24.93 -8.77
C SER A 347 63.09 24.30 -8.65
N ALA A 348 62.45 24.04 -9.80
CA ALA A 348 61.14 23.41 -9.91
C ALA A 348 61.19 21.90 -9.59
N SER A 349 61.64 21.52 -8.39
CA SER A 349 61.48 20.16 -7.89
C SER A 349 60.08 19.97 -7.31
N LYS A 350 59.35 18.96 -7.80
CA LYS A 350 58.00 18.57 -7.37
C LYS A 350 57.89 18.58 -5.84
N ALA A 351 57.14 19.54 -5.28
CA ALA A 351 56.88 19.65 -3.84
C ALA A 351 56.46 18.30 -3.24
N GLY A 352 57.24 17.71 -2.35
CA GLY A 352 56.93 16.39 -1.77
C GLY A 352 55.77 16.46 -0.78
N LEU A 353 55.19 15.29 -0.46
CA LEU A 353 54.39 15.16 0.77
C LEU A 353 55.32 15.30 1.97
N HIS A 354 54.86 15.92 3.06
CA HIS A 354 55.63 15.96 4.29
C HIS A 354 55.91 14.52 4.78
N PRO A 355 57.18 14.10 4.93
CA PRO A 355 57.53 12.73 5.30
C PRO A 355 56.90 12.33 6.66
N ASP A 356 56.79 13.28 7.58
CA ASP A 356 56.21 13.09 8.91
C ASP A 356 54.69 12.85 8.90
N ARG A 357 54.01 13.15 7.79
CA ARG A 357 52.56 13.01 7.64
C ARG A 357 52.15 11.76 6.87
N VAL A 358 53.10 11.03 6.28
CA VAL A 358 52.88 9.74 5.62
C VAL A 358 52.20 8.71 6.54
N PRO A 359 52.52 8.61 7.85
CA PRO A 359 51.81 7.72 8.78
C PRO A 359 50.31 8.03 8.89
N LEU A 360 49.90 9.29 8.79
CA LEU A 360 48.49 9.69 8.85
C LEU A 360 47.70 9.19 7.63
N LEU A 361 48.31 9.24 6.44
CA LEU A 361 47.71 8.67 5.23
C LEU A 361 47.51 7.16 5.36
N ARG A 362 48.50 6.45 5.92
CA ARG A 362 48.40 5.01 6.19
C ARG A 362 47.29 4.70 7.19
N ALA A 363 47.13 5.50 8.25
CA ALA A 363 46.05 5.35 9.21
C ALA A 363 44.67 5.58 8.58
N CYS A 364 44.52 6.61 7.73
CA CYS A 364 43.29 6.86 6.98
C CYS A 364 42.95 5.72 6.01
N ASP A 365 43.95 5.11 5.38
CA ASP A 365 43.75 3.95 4.51
C ASP A 365 43.41 2.70 5.34
N ALA A 366 44.08 2.45 6.46
CA ALA A 366 43.78 1.33 7.36
C ALA A 366 42.31 1.39 7.83
N LEU A 367 41.87 2.55 8.31
CA LEU A 367 40.47 2.76 8.73
C LEU A 367 39.46 2.45 7.61
N ARG A 368 39.76 2.88 6.37
CA ARG A 368 38.90 2.55 5.21
C ARG A 368 38.83 1.05 4.95
N HIS A 369 39.96 0.35 5.03
CA HIS A 369 40.01 -1.10 4.78
C HIS A 369 39.33 -1.91 5.89
N GLU A 370 39.45 -1.49 7.15
CA GLU A 370 38.84 -2.17 8.30
C GLU A 370 37.31 -1.99 8.35
N LEU A 371 36.81 -0.86 7.86
CA LEU A 371 35.37 -0.57 7.78
C LEU A 371 34.66 -1.31 6.64
N ALA A 372 35.37 -1.59 5.53
CA ALA A 372 34.80 -2.29 4.38
C ALA A 372 34.17 -3.67 4.70
N PRO A 373 34.81 -4.60 5.44
CA PRO A 373 34.20 -5.88 5.81
C PRO A 373 33.05 -5.73 6.82
N LEU A 374 32.95 -4.59 7.50
CA LEU A 374 31.82 -4.24 8.38
C LEU A 374 30.63 -3.65 7.60
N GLY A 375 30.70 -3.61 6.27
CA GLY A 375 29.64 -3.10 5.40
C GLY A 375 29.69 -1.60 5.15
N VAL A 376 30.67 -0.89 5.70
CA VAL A 376 30.86 0.57 5.52
C VAL A 376 31.90 0.82 4.43
N LEU A 377 31.45 1.29 3.27
CA LEU A 377 32.32 1.56 2.13
C LEU A 377 32.61 3.06 2.02
N ILE A 378 33.85 3.47 2.29
CA ILE A 378 34.29 4.86 2.11
C ILE A 378 34.95 5.01 0.72
N LYS A 379 34.40 5.91 -0.10
CA LYS A 379 34.89 6.26 -1.44
C LYS A 379 35.45 7.68 -1.42
N ASP A 380 36.74 7.82 -1.74
CA ASP A 380 37.40 9.12 -1.87
C ASP A 380 37.16 9.71 -3.26
N ARG A 381 36.73 10.98 -3.31
CA ARG A 381 36.46 11.75 -4.53
C ARG A 381 37.23 13.06 -4.49
N GLY A 382 38.51 13.03 -4.86
CA GLY A 382 39.39 14.19 -4.78
C GLY A 382 39.63 14.61 -3.32
N ALA A 383 39.15 15.80 -2.94
CA ALA A 383 39.29 16.36 -1.59
C ALA A 383 38.18 15.91 -0.61
N THR A 384 37.13 15.24 -1.08
CA THR A 384 36.01 14.79 -0.25
C THR A 384 35.95 13.28 -0.16
N SER A 385 35.32 12.76 0.91
CA SER A 385 35.03 11.34 1.07
C SER A 385 33.53 11.15 1.23
N THR A 386 32.98 10.15 0.56
CA THR A 386 31.58 9.72 0.68
C THR A 386 31.53 8.31 1.26
N TRP A 387 30.45 7.93 1.93
CA TRP A 387 30.29 6.58 2.48
C TRP A 387 28.94 5.96 2.11
N GLU A 388 28.88 4.64 2.16
CA GLU A 388 27.69 3.83 1.90
C GLU A 388 27.68 2.65 2.87
N ILE A 389 26.55 2.36 3.50
CA ILE A 389 26.38 1.15 4.32
C ILE A 389 25.62 0.12 3.49
N LYS A 390 26.25 -1.02 3.19
CA LYS A 390 25.57 -2.14 2.55
C LYS A 390 24.98 -3.09 3.59
N PRO A 391 23.71 -3.52 3.46
CA PRO A 391 23.17 -4.57 4.31
C PRO A 391 23.96 -5.86 4.13
N ASN A 392 24.32 -6.49 5.24
CA ASN A 392 25.26 -7.60 5.29
C ASN A 392 24.63 -8.87 4.65
N GLN A 393 25.21 -9.37 3.55
CA GLN A 393 24.72 -10.56 2.82
C GLN A 393 24.80 -11.89 3.62
N ARG A 394 25.31 -11.88 4.85
CA ARG A 394 25.39 -13.08 5.70
C ARG A 394 24.04 -13.55 6.27
N GLY A 395 23.01 -12.71 6.31
CA GLY A 395 21.69 -13.09 6.82
C GLY A 395 20.88 -14.01 5.89
N GLN A 396 21.04 -13.88 4.57
CA GLN A 396 20.26 -14.64 3.58
C GLN A 396 20.63 -16.13 3.52
N LYS A 397 21.90 -16.48 3.76
CA LYS A 397 22.35 -17.89 3.73
C LYS A 397 21.88 -18.73 4.92
N VAL A 398 21.53 -18.10 6.04
CA VAL A 398 21.01 -18.83 7.22
C VAL A 398 19.52 -19.17 7.04
N GLN A 399 18.75 -18.31 6.37
CA GLN A 399 17.34 -18.56 6.03
C GLN A 399 17.17 -19.64 4.95
N GLU A 400 18.04 -19.67 3.93
CA GLU A 400 18.03 -20.75 2.92
C GLU A 400 18.37 -22.13 3.51
N GLY A 401 19.21 -22.17 4.56
CA GLY A 401 19.53 -23.40 5.28
C GLY A 401 18.39 -23.94 6.14
N HIS A 402 17.61 -23.05 6.78
CA HIS A 402 16.46 -23.44 7.60
C HIS A 402 15.28 -23.92 6.75
N HIS A 403 14.99 -23.26 5.63
CA HIS A 403 13.92 -23.71 4.72
C HIS A 403 14.22 -25.05 4.03
N ARG A 404 15.50 -25.41 3.82
CA ARG A 404 15.86 -26.74 3.32
C ARG A 404 15.67 -27.84 4.36
N GLN A 405 15.98 -27.57 5.63
CA GLN A 405 15.80 -28.52 6.73
C GLN A 405 14.32 -28.77 7.05
N GLU A 406 13.47 -27.75 7.00
CA GLU A 406 12.02 -27.93 7.20
C GLU A 406 11.33 -28.66 6.03
N ALA A 407 11.84 -28.53 4.81
CA ALA A 407 11.33 -29.26 3.65
C ALA A 407 11.68 -30.76 3.65
N GLU A 408 12.86 -31.15 4.17
CA GLU A 408 13.25 -32.57 4.34
C GLU A 408 12.45 -33.25 5.46
N VAL A 409 12.16 -32.56 6.56
CA VAL A 409 11.36 -33.12 7.67
C VAL A 409 9.90 -33.34 7.27
N LEU A 410 9.37 -32.55 6.33
CA LEU A 410 8.01 -32.71 5.81
C LEU A 410 7.90 -33.78 4.72
N SER A 411 8.98 -34.11 3.99
CA SER A 411 8.97 -35.21 3.02
C SER A 411 9.07 -36.58 3.69
N ASP A 412 9.84 -36.70 4.77
CA ASP A 412 10.02 -37.99 5.48
C ASP A 412 8.78 -38.40 6.30
N GLY A 413 7.91 -37.45 6.67
CA GLY A 413 6.66 -37.73 7.39
C GLY A 413 5.49 -38.23 6.51
N LEU A 414 5.65 -38.25 5.19
CA LEU A 414 4.61 -38.61 4.22
C LEU A 414 4.71 -40.04 3.68
N ASP A 415 5.81 -40.74 3.96
CA ASP A 415 6.00 -42.15 3.55
C ASP A 415 5.55 -43.17 4.63
N ASP A 416 5.25 -42.74 5.85
CA ASP A 416 4.77 -43.62 6.95
C ASP A 416 3.23 -43.72 7.06
N LEU A 417 2.48 -43.18 6.08
CA LEU A 417 1.00 -43.23 6.04
C LEU A 417 0.48 -43.58 4.64
N LYS A 418 0.92 -44.73 4.10
CA LYS A 418 0.27 -45.42 2.98
C LYS A 418 -0.10 -46.85 3.33
#